data_AF-A0A970CEX4-F1
#
_entry.id   AF-A0A970CEX4-F1
#
_cell.length_a   1.000
_cell.length_b   1.000
_cell.length_c   1.000
_cell.angle_alpha   90.00
_cell.angle_beta   90.00
_cell.angle_gamma   90.00
#
_symmetry.space_group_name_H-M   'P 1'
#
loop_
_entity.id
_entity.type
_entity.pdbx_description
1 polymer ?
#
loop_
_entity_poly.entity_id
_entity_poly.type
_entity_poly.pdbx_seq_one_letter_code
_entity_poly.pdbx_strand_id
1 'polypeptide(L)'
;AIMKASPSLTQQSQKVLLDAVPKDLVSDLSRYFLPDGYYDTFRDRFPYNVHPLAFFDYDEERIVADLEGAGWKTPKDTDTNSSNCLLNAYANHCHLKRHRFHPYVWEIANMVRQGVMNRDEGIQKIYTDQNAAQVAYAKHRLAL
;
A
#
# COMPACT_ATOMS: atom_id res chain seq x y z
N ALA A 1 7.60 13.19 6.36
CA ALA A 1 6.59 13.75 7.26
C ALA A 1 6.70 13.16 8.67
N ILE A 2 6.55 13.99 9.71
CA ILE A 2 6.23 13.57 11.08
C ILE A 2 4.74 13.85 11.28
N MET A 3 3.95 12.82 11.56
CA MET A 3 2.51 12.95 11.71
C MET A 3 2.09 12.47 13.10
N LYS A 4 1.37 13.31 13.84
CA LYS A 4 0.77 12.91 15.11
C LYS A 4 -0.37 11.93 14.83
N ALA A 5 -0.28 10.71 15.37
CA ALA A 5 -1.40 9.78 15.24
C ALA A 5 -2.55 10.24 16.14
N SER A 6 -3.78 10.08 15.64
CA SER A 6 -4.99 10.44 16.39
C SER A 6 -5.52 9.21 17.13
N PRO A 7 -5.50 9.18 18.47
CA PRO A 7 -6.02 8.04 19.22
C PRO A 7 -7.50 7.79 18.93
N SER A 8 -8.30 8.85 18.78
CA SER A 8 -9.74 8.72 18.47
C SER A 8 -9.99 8.15 17.08
N LEU A 9 -9.24 8.62 16.07
CA LEU A 9 -9.37 8.09 14.71
C LEU A 9 -8.91 6.63 14.64
N THR A 10 -7.78 6.30 15.27
CA THR A 10 -7.27 4.92 15.31
C THR A 10 -8.25 3.97 16.00
N GLN A 11 -8.81 4.38 17.14
CA GLN A 11 -9.84 3.60 17.84
C GLN A 11 -11.08 3.38 16.97
N GLN A 12 -11.55 4.42 16.28
CA GLN A 12 -12.70 4.32 15.39
C GLN A 12 -12.43 3.37 14.22
N SER A 13 -11.27 3.49 13.56
CA SER A 13 -10.89 2.59 12.47
C SER A 13 -10.79 1.13 12.93
N GLN A 14 -10.20 0.87 14.10
CA GLN A 14 -10.16 -0.46 14.70
C GLN A 14 -11.57 -1.01 14.95
N LYS A 15 -12.46 -0.18 15.51
CA LYS A 15 -13.85 -0.58 15.77
C LYS A 15 -14.60 -0.95 14.49
N VAL A 16 -14.48 -0.14 13.43
CA VAL A 16 -15.12 -0.43 12.13
C VAL A 16 -14.66 -1.77 11.57
N LEU A 17 -13.36 -2.08 11.68
CA LEU A 17 -12.80 -3.34 11.22
C LEU A 17 -13.33 -4.53 12.04
N LEU A 18 -13.33 -4.42 13.37
CA LEU A 18 -13.82 -5.48 14.27
C LEU A 18 -15.33 -5.70 14.14
N ASP A 19 -16.11 -4.65 13.88
CA ASP A 19 -17.55 -4.76 13.66
C ASP A 19 -17.89 -5.41 12.30
N ALA A 20 -16.97 -5.38 11.33
CA ALA A 20 -17.16 -5.95 9.99
C ALA A 20 -16.86 -7.45 9.92
N VAL A 21 -16.27 -8.05 10.95
CA VAL A 21 -15.90 -9.47 11.00
C VAL A 21 -16.85 -10.29 11.89
N PRO A 22 -17.03 -11.60 11.63
CA PRO A 22 -17.85 -12.48 12.45
C PRO A 22 -17.42 -12.49 13.93
N LYS A 23 -18.39 -12.51 14.86
CA LYS A 23 -18.14 -12.36 16.31
C LYS A 23 -17.26 -13.46 16.91
N ASP A 24 -17.35 -14.67 16.37
CA ASP A 24 -16.50 -15.81 16.71
C ASP A 24 -15.03 -15.57 16.37
N LEU A 25 -14.74 -14.76 15.34
CA LEU A 25 -13.38 -14.38 14.96
C LEU A 25 -12.85 -13.16 15.74
N VAL A 26 -13.74 -12.30 16.25
CA VAL A 26 -13.36 -11.09 17.00
C VAL A 26 -12.53 -11.43 18.23
N SER A 27 -12.86 -12.50 18.95
CA SER A 27 -12.10 -12.93 20.14
C SER A 27 -10.65 -13.23 19.79
N ASP A 28 -10.42 -13.95 18.69
CA ASP A 28 -9.10 -14.31 18.21
C ASP A 28 -8.34 -13.13 17.61
N LEU A 29 -9.03 -12.16 17.02
CA LEU A 29 -8.41 -10.97 16.44
C LEU A 29 -8.04 -9.94 17.50
N SER A 30 -8.80 -9.84 18.60
CA SER A 30 -8.65 -8.80 19.62
C SER A 30 -7.24 -8.69 20.20
N ARG A 31 -6.49 -9.80 20.28
CA ARG A 31 -5.07 -9.86 20.73
C ARG A 31 -4.07 -9.14 19.81
N TYR A 32 -4.44 -8.85 18.57
CA TYR A 32 -3.60 -8.08 17.63
C TYR A 32 -3.92 -6.59 17.62
N PHE A 33 -4.92 -6.18 18.41
CA PHE A 33 -5.39 -4.80 18.49
C PHE A 33 -5.08 -4.19 19.84
N LEU A 34 -5.10 -2.86 19.90
CA LEU A 34 -4.91 -2.15 21.17
C LEU A 34 -6.16 -2.32 22.03
N PRO A 35 -6.03 -2.64 23.32
CA PRO A 35 -7.16 -2.66 24.25
C PRO A 35 -7.83 -1.28 24.32
N ASP A 36 -9.16 -1.22 24.42
CA ASP A 36 -9.90 0.05 24.36
C ASP A 36 -9.42 1.07 25.40
N GLY A 37 -9.12 0.63 26.63
CA GLY A 37 -8.63 1.51 27.70
C GLY A 37 -7.25 2.14 27.42
N TYR A 38 -6.48 1.64 26.46
CA TYR A 38 -5.17 2.19 26.11
C TYR A 38 -5.30 3.52 25.35
N TYR A 39 -6.38 3.69 24.57
CA TYR A 39 -6.62 4.93 23.84
C TYR A 39 -6.85 6.13 24.78
N ASP A 40 -7.43 5.88 25.95
CA ASP A 40 -7.60 6.88 27.00
C ASP A 40 -6.36 7.02 27.87
N THR A 41 -5.80 5.91 28.34
CA THR A 41 -4.63 5.90 29.23
C THR A 41 -3.41 6.57 28.60
N PHE A 42 -3.19 6.37 27.30
CA PHE A 42 -2.04 6.90 26.57
C PHE A 42 -2.40 8.05 25.64
N ARG A 43 -3.57 8.68 25.79
CA ARG A 43 -4.06 9.74 24.91
C ARG A 43 -3.02 10.84 24.65
N ASP A 44 -2.35 11.31 25.70
CA ASP A 44 -1.37 12.41 25.62
C ASP A 44 0.01 11.96 25.14
N ARG A 45 0.26 10.65 25.10
CA ARG A 45 1.54 10.03 24.69
C ARG A 45 1.38 9.08 23.51
N PHE A 46 0.30 9.22 22.75
CA PHE A 46 0.02 8.38 21.59
C PHE A 46 1.14 8.55 20.54
N PRO A 47 1.54 7.48 19.83
CA PRO A 47 2.73 7.50 18.98
C PRO A 47 2.64 8.50 17.82
N TYR A 48 3.81 8.85 17.29
CA TYR A 48 3.94 9.61 16.05
C TYR A 48 4.32 8.67 14.92
N ASN A 49 3.68 8.84 13.77
CA ASN A 49 4.12 8.22 12.54
C ASN A 49 5.27 9.04 11.97
N VAL A 50 6.46 8.47 12.01
CA VAL A 50 7.66 9.09 11.49
C VAL A 50 8.04 8.36 10.21
N HIS A 51 7.88 9.04 9.07
CA HIS A 51 8.32 8.49 7.80
C HIS A 51 9.85 8.60 7.70
N PRO A 52 10.63 7.51 7.60
CA PRO A 52 12.10 7.61 7.57
C PRO A 52 12.61 8.51 6.45
N LEU A 53 12.02 8.41 5.25
CA LEU A 53 12.33 9.28 4.10
C LEU A 53 11.92 10.75 4.29
N ALA A 54 11.37 11.15 5.44
CA ALA A 54 11.16 12.56 5.77
C ALA A 54 12.45 13.35 5.91
N PHE A 55 13.56 12.66 6.21
CA PHE A 55 14.83 13.26 6.58
C PHE A 55 15.92 12.99 5.55
N PHE A 56 15.56 12.39 4.41
CA PHE A 56 16.48 12.04 3.34
C PHE A 56 15.96 12.63 2.04
N ASP A 57 16.88 13.08 1.19
CA ASP A 57 16.57 13.40 -0.20
C ASP A 57 16.26 12.09 -0.91
N TYR A 58 14.97 11.85 -1.17
CA TYR A 58 14.53 10.66 -1.90
C TYR A 58 14.95 10.77 -3.36
N ASP A 59 15.73 9.79 -3.78
CA ASP A 59 16.15 9.59 -5.16
C ASP A 59 16.11 8.08 -5.41
N GLU A 60 15.08 7.63 -6.12
CA GLU A 60 14.83 6.21 -6.35
C GLU A 60 15.97 5.57 -7.16
N GLU A 61 16.49 6.28 -8.17
CA GLU A 61 17.56 5.79 -9.03
C GLU A 61 18.84 5.57 -8.21
N ARG A 62 19.19 6.53 -7.34
CA ARG A 62 20.33 6.39 -6.44
C ARG A 62 20.14 5.23 -5.45
N ILE A 63 18.95 5.09 -4.86
CA ILE A 63 18.64 4.01 -3.91
C ILE A 63 18.80 2.65 -4.61
N VAL A 64 18.28 2.49 -5.83
CA VAL A 64 18.44 1.24 -6.59
C VAL A 64 19.90 0.95 -6.88
N ALA A 65 20.67 1.95 -7.33
CA ALA A 65 22.10 1.79 -7.64
C ALA A 65 22.92 1.35 -6.42
N ASP A 66 22.67 1.96 -5.26
CA ASP A 66 23.35 1.61 -4.01
C ASP A 66 23.03 0.17 -3.57
N LEU A 67 21.77 -0.26 -3.71
CA LEU A 67 21.33 -1.61 -3.38
C LEU A 67 21.95 -2.64 -4.33
N GLU A 68 21.99 -2.36 -5.64
CA GLU A 68 22.65 -3.22 -6.62
C GLU A 68 24.14 -3.41 -6.30
N GLY A 69 24.82 -2.35 -5.83
CA GLY A 69 26.20 -2.41 -5.35
C GLY A 69 26.39 -3.34 -4.13
N ALA A 70 25.35 -3.51 -3.31
CA ALA A 70 25.34 -4.46 -2.18
C ALA A 70 24.95 -5.90 -2.59
N GLY A 71 24.76 -6.16 -3.89
CA GLY A 71 24.37 -7.47 -4.42
C GLY A 71 22.87 -7.75 -4.39
N TRP A 72 22.05 -6.75 -4.04
CA TRP A 72 20.60 -6.84 -4.23
C TRP A 72 20.27 -6.85 -5.72
N LYS A 73 19.17 -7.52 -6.09
CA LYS A 73 18.72 -7.62 -7.48
C LYS A 73 17.25 -7.26 -7.56
N THR A 74 16.91 -6.35 -8.46
CA THR A 74 15.52 -5.95 -8.72
C THR A 74 14.66 -7.17 -9.11
N PRO A 75 13.54 -7.42 -8.41
CA PRO A 75 12.62 -8.47 -8.77
C PRO A 75 12.02 -8.24 -10.16
N LYS A 76 12.15 -9.22 -11.06
CA LYS A 76 11.63 -9.14 -12.43
C LYS A 76 10.17 -9.61 -12.56
N ASP A 77 9.62 -10.14 -11.49
CA ASP A 77 8.30 -10.73 -11.36
C ASP A 77 7.36 -9.83 -10.55
N THR A 78 7.53 -8.52 -10.65
CA THR A 78 6.70 -7.51 -9.97
C THR A 78 5.99 -6.62 -10.97
N ASP A 79 4.86 -6.02 -10.54
CA ASP A 79 4.14 -5.06 -11.36
C ASP A 79 4.80 -3.66 -11.25
N THR A 80 4.48 -2.75 -12.17
CA THR A 80 5.11 -1.41 -12.25
C THR A 80 4.81 -0.50 -11.06
N ASN A 81 3.87 -0.88 -10.18
CA ASN A 81 3.34 -0.07 -9.09
C ASN A 81 3.51 -0.73 -7.72
N SER A 82 4.05 -1.95 -7.64
CA SER A 82 4.18 -2.73 -6.41
C SER A 82 5.29 -3.77 -6.54
N SER A 83 6.23 -3.72 -5.60
CA SER A 83 7.33 -4.67 -5.46
C SER A 83 6.93 -6.01 -4.83
N ASN A 84 5.65 -6.26 -4.53
CA ASN A 84 5.31 -7.38 -3.63
C ASN A 84 4.10 -8.26 -3.98
N CYS A 85 3.29 -8.01 -5.02
CA CYS A 85 2.04 -8.77 -5.12
C CYS A 85 1.66 -9.23 -6.52
N LEU A 86 1.93 -10.51 -6.79
CA LEU A 86 1.23 -11.32 -7.79
C LEU A 86 -0.30 -11.10 -7.79
N LEU A 87 -0.90 -10.90 -6.61
CA LEU A 87 -2.33 -10.62 -6.45
C LEU A 87 -2.74 -9.22 -6.93
N ASN A 88 -1.84 -8.23 -6.88
CA ASN A 88 -2.15 -6.87 -7.31
C ASN A 88 -2.40 -6.82 -8.82
N ALA A 89 -1.58 -7.51 -9.62
CA ALA A 89 -1.81 -7.62 -11.06
C ALA A 89 -3.21 -8.15 -11.38
N TYR A 90 -3.67 -9.18 -10.66
CA TYR A 90 -5.02 -9.72 -10.82
C TYR A 90 -6.11 -8.75 -10.33
N ALA A 91 -5.94 -8.14 -9.16
CA ALA A 91 -6.90 -7.19 -8.60
C ALA A 91 -7.05 -5.94 -9.49
N ASN A 92 -5.94 -5.40 -10.00
CA ASN A 92 -5.91 -4.29 -10.95
C ASN A 92 -6.65 -4.67 -12.24
N HIS A 93 -6.41 -5.86 -12.79
CA HIS A 93 -7.12 -6.37 -13.97
C HIS A 93 -8.64 -6.47 -13.73
N CYS A 94 -9.07 -7.03 -12.61
CA CYS A 94 -10.47 -7.10 -12.23
C CYS A 94 -11.09 -5.71 -12.07
N HIS A 95 -10.39 -4.79 -11.40
CA HIS A 95 -10.83 -3.43 -11.20
C HIS A 95 -10.99 -2.68 -12.53
N LEU A 96 -10.00 -2.77 -13.42
CA LEU A 96 -10.04 -2.18 -14.75
C LEU A 96 -11.21 -2.72 -15.58
N LYS A 97 -11.44 -4.05 -15.56
CA LYS A 97 -12.58 -4.65 -16.26
C LYS A 97 -13.93 -4.17 -15.73
N ARG A 98 -14.05 -4.01 -14.41
CA ARG A 98 -15.30 -3.63 -13.74
C ARG A 98 -15.59 -2.13 -13.82
N HIS A 99 -14.57 -1.29 -13.60
CA HIS A 99 -14.71 0.14 -13.35
C HIS A 99 -14.12 1.02 -14.47
N ARG A 100 -13.35 0.45 -15.40
CA ARG A 100 -12.80 1.14 -16.59
C ARG A 100 -11.81 2.28 -16.28
N PHE A 101 -11.21 2.28 -15.10
CA PHE A 101 -10.07 3.14 -14.76
C PHE A 101 -9.08 2.37 -13.87
N HIS A 102 -7.83 2.85 -13.78
CA HIS A 102 -6.79 2.21 -12.98
C HIS A 102 -6.89 2.62 -11.50
N PRO A 103 -6.78 1.71 -10.53
CA PRO A 103 -7.03 2.03 -9.11
C PRO A 103 -6.06 3.10 -8.55
N TYR A 104 -4.85 3.18 -9.10
CA TYR A 104 -3.84 4.17 -8.69
C TYR A 104 -3.93 5.52 -9.43
N VAL A 105 -4.89 5.72 -10.33
CA VAL A 105 -4.95 6.92 -11.19
C VAL A 105 -4.97 8.21 -10.35
N TRP A 106 -5.64 8.21 -9.21
CA TRP A 106 -5.76 9.39 -8.35
C TRP A 106 -4.42 9.75 -7.68
N GLU A 107 -3.72 8.75 -7.13
CA GLU A 107 -2.44 8.91 -6.45
C GLU A 107 -1.33 9.36 -7.43
N ILE A 108 -1.19 8.64 -8.55
CA ILE A 108 -0.22 8.98 -9.60
C ILE A 108 -0.48 10.38 -10.17
N ALA A 109 -1.75 10.73 -10.45
CA ALA A 109 -2.08 12.08 -10.93
C ALA A 109 -1.75 13.17 -9.90
N ASN A 110 -1.83 12.87 -8.61
CA ASN A 110 -1.41 13.81 -7.56
C ASN A 110 0.11 13.99 -7.53
N MET A 111 0.89 12.92 -7.66
CA MET A 111 2.36 13.00 -7.73
C MET A 111 2.83 13.82 -8.93
N VAL A 112 2.18 13.67 -10.09
CA VAL A 112 2.47 14.49 -11.27
C VAL A 112 2.16 15.97 -11.02
N ARG A 113 1.01 16.30 -10.40
CA ARG A 113 0.64 17.68 -10.07
C ARG A 113 1.56 18.34 -9.06
N GLN A 114 2.16 17.56 -8.17
CA GLN A 114 3.10 18.05 -7.16
C GLN A 114 4.55 18.13 -7.67
N GLY A 115 4.81 17.73 -8.92
CA GLY A 115 6.15 17.73 -9.51
C GLY A 115 7.08 16.63 -8.97
N VAL A 116 6.53 15.64 -8.26
CA VAL A 116 7.30 14.50 -7.72
C VAL A 116 7.63 13.49 -8.83
N MET A 117 6.77 13.39 -9.85
CA MET A 117 6.88 12.47 -10.97
C MET A 117 6.58 13.22 -12.26
N ASN A 118 7.28 12.88 -13.34
CA ASN A 118 6.98 13.49 -14.64
C ASN A 118 5.70 12.86 -15.25
N ARG A 119 5.06 13.57 -16.17
CA ARG A 119 3.77 13.16 -16.75
C ARG A 119 3.86 11.83 -17.49
N ASP A 120 4.93 11.63 -18.26
CA ASP A 120 5.07 10.47 -19.13
C ASP A 120 5.31 9.19 -18.31
N GLU A 121 6.08 9.27 -17.24
CA GLU A 121 6.24 8.20 -16.25
C GLU A 121 4.91 7.86 -15.58
N GLY A 122 4.12 8.86 -15.18
CA GLY A 122 2.80 8.63 -14.60
C GLY A 122 1.84 7.92 -15.57
N ILE A 123 1.86 8.31 -16.85
CA ILE A 123 1.09 7.63 -17.90
C ILE A 123 1.55 6.19 -18.07
N GLN A 124 2.86 5.97 -18.14
CA GLN A 124 3.41 4.62 -18.27
C GLN A 124 2.97 3.74 -17.09
N LYS A 125 2.99 4.25 -15.86
CA LYS A 125 2.57 3.50 -14.65
C LYS A 125 1.07 3.16 -14.64
N ILE A 126 0.21 3.99 -15.22
CA ILE A 126 -1.26 3.80 -15.24
C ILE A 126 -1.73 2.93 -16.41
N TYR A 127 -1.13 3.13 -17.59
CA TYR A 127 -1.64 2.57 -18.85
C TYR A 127 -0.82 1.41 -19.39
N THR A 128 0.26 1.00 -18.70
CA THR A 128 0.92 -0.27 -19.01
C THR A 128 -0.01 -1.43 -18.66
N ASP A 129 -0.17 -2.35 -19.60
CA ASP A 129 -0.97 -3.55 -19.39
C ASP A 129 -0.43 -4.38 -18.21
N GLN A 130 -1.34 -4.96 -17.44
CA GLN A 130 -0.96 -5.88 -16.37
C GLN A 130 -0.33 -7.13 -16.98
N ASN A 131 0.69 -7.70 -16.33
CA ASN A 131 1.37 -8.89 -16.82
C ASN A 131 0.39 -10.07 -16.91
N ALA A 132 0.06 -10.48 -18.14
CA ALA A 132 -0.94 -11.50 -18.40
C ALA A 132 -0.59 -12.87 -17.76
N ALA A 133 0.69 -13.22 -17.69
CA ALA A 133 1.13 -14.45 -17.05
C ALA A 133 0.88 -14.44 -15.54
N GLN A 134 1.14 -13.31 -14.88
CA GLN A 134 0.84 -13.13 -13.44
C GLN A 134 -0.66 -13.16 -13.16
N VAL A 135 -1.46 -12.49 -13.99
CA VAL A 135 -2.93 -12.50 -13.90
C VAL A 135 -3.46 -13.94 -14.04
N ALA A 136 -2.98 -14.68 -15.05
CA ALA A 136 -3.39 -16.07 -15.27
C ALA A 136 -2.97 -16.99 -14.12
N TYR A 137 -1.74 -16.85 -13.63
CA TYR A 137 -1.23 -17.61 -12.50
C TYR A 137 -2.05 -17.36 -11.22
N ALA A 138 -2.31 -16.09 -10.89
CA ALA A 138 -3.12 -15.73 -9.73
C ALA A 138 -4.54 -16.29 -9.83
N LYS A 139 -5.16 -16.17 -11.01
CA LYS A 139 -6.49 -16.71 -11.29
C LYS A 139 -6.55 -18.23 -11.06
N HIS A 140 -5.56 -18.97 -11.58
CA HIS A 140 -5.44 -20.41 -11.39
C HIS A 140 -5.26 -20.78 -9.90
N ARG A 141 -4.39 -20.08 -9.17
CA ARG A 141 -4.13 -20.33 -7.73
C ARG A 141 -5.35 -20.06 -6.85
N LEU A 142 -6.23 -19.15 -7.27
CA LEU A 142 -7.48 -18.81 -6.60
C LEU A 142 -8.67 -19.70 -7.03
N ALA A 143 -8.46 -20.65 -7.93
CA ALA A 143 -9.50 -21.52 -8.49
C ALA A 143 -10.67 -20.76 -9.16
N LEU A 144 -10.34 -19.69 -9.90
CA LEU A 144 -11.29 -18.84 -10.65
C LEU A 144 -11.15 -18.98 -12.17
#